data_AF-A0A1C7M089-F1
#
_entry.id   AF-A0A1C7M089-F1
#
_cell.length_a   1.000
_cell.length_b   1.000
_cell.length_c   1.000
_cell.angle_alpha   90.00
_cell.angle_beta   90.00
_cell.angle_gamma   90.00
#
_symmetry.space_group_name_H-M   'P 1'
#
loop_
_entity.id
_entity.type
_entity.pdbx_description
1 polymer ?
#
loop_
_entity_poly.entity_id
_entity_poly.type
_entity_poly.pdbx_seq_one_letter_code
_entity_poly.pdbx_strand_id
1 'polypeptide(L)'
;MADDAPCQFCFEPAGTLQCSKCKAARYCSTAHSVSDWQRHKPECNLLSTVGLKGQNGYPFTVKAVLFPADGDTPRIVDVRYKLRQVRDVPTLQHDLDLGSWVGSGPDTITIQKSGVNGPPLGRSIMLMYNGNFFNDGSPLNRSIQRLAGGRCHPWGGHMLGFRYTDPSAIIARYEDVKTEDVEVFKKYFREGGTGQSIREYFRLSRCSFVARAEVPQ
;
A
#
# COMPACT_ATOMS: atom_id res chain seq x y z
N MET A 1 27.59 -4.45 -11.52
CA MET A 1 26.45 -5.38 -11.41
C MET A 1 25.23 -4.57 -11.81
N ALA A 2 24.47 -5.00 -12.81
CA ALA A 2 23.27 -4.26 -13.20
C ALA A 2 22.30 -4.32 -12.02
N ASP A 3 21.84 -3.16 -11.53
CA ASP A 3 20.78 -3.10 -10.52
C ASP A 3 19.56 -3.85 -11.06
N ASP A 4 19.27 -5.01 -10.46
CA ASP A 4 18.10 -5.84 -10.76
C ASP A 4 16.86 -5.16 -10.17
N ALA A 5 16.39 -4.13 -10.88
CA ALA A 5 15.14 -3.47 -10.55
C ALA A 5 13.98 -4.45 -10.68
N PRO A 6 13.11 -4.61 -9.66
CA PRO A 6 12.01 -5.53 -9.78
C PRO A 6 10.99 -5.03 -10.81
N CYS A 7 10.25 -5.98 -11.37
CA CYS A 7 9.15 -5.66 -12.25
C CYS A 7 8.08 -4.85 -11.50
N GLN A 8 7.66 -3.72 -12.08
CA GLN A 8 6.64 -2.85 -11.47
C GLN A 8 5.22 -3.45 -11.47
N PHE A 9 5.03 -4.61 -12.10
CA PHE A 9 3.74 -5.30 -12.19
C PHE A 9 3.67 -6.56 -11.33
N CYS A 10 4.66 -7.46 -11.45
CA CYS A 10 4.69 -8.73 -10.71
C CYS A 10 5.70 -8.74 -9.57
N PHE A 11 6.54 -7.70 -9.44
CA PHE A 11 7.43 -7.46 -8.30
C PHE A 11 8.59 -8.45 -8.12
N GLU A 12 8.72 -9.40 -9.03
CA GLU A 12 9.91 -10.25 -9.15
C GLU A 12 11.16 -9.41 -9.48
N PRO A 13 12.35 -9.75 -8.92
CA PRO A 13 13.59 -8.96 -9.07
C PRO A 13 14.12 -8.90 -10.52
N ALA A 14 13.60 -9.70 -11.44
CA ALA A 14 14.08 -9.81 -12.81
C ALA A 14 13.42 -8.81 -13.80
N GLY A 15 13.37 -7.51 -13.45
CA GLY A 15 12.89 -6.47 -14.36
C GLY A 15 13.92 -6.11 -15.43
N THR A 16 13.92 -6.82 -16.55
CA THR A 16 14.91 -6.64 -17.64
C THR A 16 14.51 -5.58 -18.67
N LEU A 17 13.21 -5.37 -18.88
CA LEU A 17 12.68 -4.39 -19.84
C LEU A 17 12.43 -3.05 -19.15
N GLN A 18 13.09 -2.00 -19.61
CA GLN A 18 12.88 -0.64 -19.12
C GLN A 18 11.85 0.09 -19.99
N CYS A 19 10.94 0.83 -19.37
CA CYS A 19 9.99 1.70 -20.08
C CYS A 19 10.75 2.68 -20.97
N SER A 20 10.52 2.64 -22.28
CA SER A 20 11.28 3.42 -23.26
C SER A 20 11.10 4.92 -23.11
N LYS A 21 9.96 5.36 -22.57
CA LYS A 21 9.58 6.78 -22.43
C LYS A 21 10.14 7.43 -21.16
N CYS A 22 9.82 6.90 -19.98
CA CYS A 22 10.25 7.51 -18.71
C CYS A 22 11.59 7.00 -18.19
N LYS A 23 12.09 5.86 -18.71
CA LYS A 23 13.28 5.15 -18.21
C LYS A 23 13.27 4.76 -16.72
N ALA A 24 12.17 4.97 -16.01
CA ALA A 24 12.10 4.72 -14.57
C ALA A 24 11.46 3.38 -14.21
N ALA A 25 10.39 2.98 -14.91
CA ALA A 25 9.72 1.70 -14.66
C ALA A 25 10.44 0.55 -15.37
N ARG A 26 10.50 -0.61 -14.70
CA ARG A 26 11.03 -1.87 -15.26
C ARG A 26 9.99 -2.99 -15.23
N TYR A 27 10.08 -3.92 -16.17
CA TYR A 27 9.15 -5.02 -16.35
C TYR A 27 9.90 -6.29 -16.78
N CYS A 28 9.38 -7.47 -16.43
CA CYS A 28 9.92 -8.74 -16.94
C CYS A 28 9.57 -8.96 -18.42
N SER A 29 8.44 -8.42 -18.88
CA SER A 29 7.91 -8.66 -20.22
C SER A 29 7.09 -7.48 -20.74
N THR A 30 6.90 -7.40 -22.05
CA THR A 30 6.01 -6.43 -22.68
C THR A 30 4.58 -6.60 -22.17
N ALA A 31 4.14 -7.84 -21.93
CA ALA A 31 2.81 -8.12 -21.36
C ALA A 31 2.61 -7.42 -20.00
N HIS A 32 3.59 -7.48 -19.10
CA HIS A 32 3.53 -6.79 -17.81
C HIS A 32 3.49 -5.26 -17.97
N SER A 33 4.24 -4.70 -18.92
CA SER A 33 4.20 -3.27 -19.20
C SER A 33 2.85 -2.80 -19.76
N VAL A 34 2.20 -3.63 -20.58
CA VAL A 34 0.86 -3.35 -21.13
C VAL A 34 -0.18 -3.44 -20.03
N SER A 35 -0.12 -4.47 -19.17
CA SER A 35 -1.05 -4.63 -18.05
C SER A 35 -0.94 -3.50 -17.02
N ASP A 36 0.26 -2.98 -16.77
CA ASP A 36 0.46 -1.85 -15.85
C ASP A 36 0.17 -0.47 -16.49
N TRP A 37 -0.05 -0.41 -17.81
CA TRP A 37 -0.06 0.87 -18.55
C TRP A 37 -1.10 1.86 -18.05
N GLN A 38 -2.33 1.43 -17.73
CA GLN A 38 -3.38 2.33 -17.25
C GLN A 38 -2.96 3.08 -15.98
N ARG A 39 -2.30 2.39 -15.05
CA ARG A 39 -1.75 2.99 -13.83
C ARG A 39 -0.46 3.76 -14.10
N HIS A 40 0.46 3.18 -14.88
CA HIS A 40 1.77 3.77 -15.13
C HIS A 40 1.70 5.05 -15.98
N LYS A 41 0.76 5.15 -16.92
CA LYS A 41 0.66 6.26 -17.89
C LYS A 41 0.75 7.66 -17.27
N PRO A 42 -0.04 8.03 -16.23
CA PRO A 42 0.09 9.34 -15.60
C PRO A 42 1.49 9.57 -15.01
N GLU A 43 2.04 8.59 -14.31
CA GLU A 43 3.40 8.63 -13.76
C GLU A 43 4.46 8.77 -14.87
N CYS A 44 4.32 7.98 -15.93
CA CYS A 44 5.21 7.94 -17.08
C CYS A 44 5.30 9.30 -17.78
N ASN A 45 4.15 9.94 -18.01
CA ASN A 45 4.07 11.22 -18.71
C ASN A 45 4.78 12.33 -17.92
N LEU A 46 4.58 12.35 -16.60
CA LEU A 46 5.25 13.33 -15.76
C LEU A 46 6.76 13.07 -15.72
N LEU A 47 7.15 11.83 -15.43
CA LEU A 47 8.56 11.46 -15.33
C LEU A 47 9.34 11.66 -16.63
N SER A 48 8.72 11.43 -17.80
CA SER A 48 9.38 11.70 -19.08
C SER A 48 9.58 13.18 -19.37
N THR A 49 8.83 14.06 -18.71
CA THR A 49 8.85 15.50 -18.96
C THR A 49 9.78 16.22 -17.99
N VAL A 50 9.66 15.94 -16.69
CA VAL A 50 10.39 16.66 -15.63
C VAL A 50 11.40 15.79 -14.88
N GLY A 51 11.41 14.47 -15.13
CA GLY A 51 12.22 13.52 -14.37
C GLY A 51 11.74 13.35 -12.92
N LEU A 52 12.35 12.41 -12.20
CA LEU A 52 11.96 12.12 -10.81
C LEU A 52 12.23 13.31 -9.87
N LYS A 53 13.36 13.99 -10.05
CA LYS A 53 13.79 15.12 -9.21
C LYS A 53 13.06 16.44 -9.53
N GLY A 54 12.41 16.54 -10.69
CA GLY A 54 11.67 17.74 -11.11
C GLY A 54 10.19 17.74 -10.73
N GLN A 55 9.73 16.76 -9.94
CA GLN A 55 8.35 16.75 -9.44
C GLN A 55 8.14 17.91 -8.44
N ASN A 56 7.13 18.74 -8.70
CA ASN A 56 6.71 19.80 -7.79
C ASN A 56 5.57 19.30 -6.90
N GLY A 57 5.74 19.42 -5.58
CA GLY A 57 4.72 19.01 -4.60
C GLY A 57 4.34 17.53 -4.71
N TYR A 58 3.03 17.27 -4.71
CA TYR A 58 2.44 15.92 -4.79
C TYR A 58 1.46 15.85 -5.98
N PRO A 59 1.97 15.58 -7.18
CA PRO A 59 1.23 15.74 -8.44
C PRO A 59 0.23 14.62 -8.73
N PHE A 60 0.29 13.51 -7.99
CA PHE A 60 -0.59 12.37 -8.18
C PHE A 60 -1.59 12.25 -7.03
N THR A 61 -2.64 11.46 -7.23
CA THR A 61 -3.63 11.15 -6.20
C THR A 61 -3.93 9.66 -6.17
N VAL A 62 -4.23 9.15 -4.98
CA VAL A 62 -4.73 7.79 -4.75
C VAL A 62 -5.91 7.85 -3.78
N LYS A 63 -6.92 7.01 -3.98
CA LYS A 63 -8.09 6.94 -3.11
C LYS A 63 -7.78 6.16 -1.84
N ALA A 64 -8.04 6.77 -0.69
CA ALA A 64 -7.94 6.17 0.63
C ALA A 64 -9.29 6.28 1.35
N VAL A 65 -9.54 5.41 2.32
CA VAL A 65 -10.65 5.62 3.27
C VAL A 65 -10.16 6.45 4.45
N LEU A 66 -10.85 7.54 4.74
CA LEU A 66 -10.65 8.34 5.93
C LEU A 66 -11.59 7.87 7.04
N PHE A 67 -11.02 7.63 8.23
CA PHE A 67 -11.75 7.50 9.49
C PHE A 67 -11.53 8.78 10.30
N PRO A 68 -12.47 9.74 10.23
CA PRO A 68 -12.25 11.06 10.79
C PRO A 68 -12.42 11.07 12.32
N ALA A 69 -11.55 11.78 13.03
CA ALA A 69 -11.56 11.76 14.50
C ALA A 69 -12.79 12.45 15.12
N ASP A 70 -13.34 13.43 14.42
CA ASP A 70 -14.51 14.23 14.81
C ASP A 70 -15.81 13.41 15.00
N GLY A 71 -15.89 12.23 14.39
CA GLY A 71 -17.03 11.31 14.50
C GLY A 71 -17.80 11.11 13.21
N ASP A 72 -17.49 11.84 12.14
CA ASP A 72 -18.14 11.64 10.84
C ASP A 72 -18.00 10.19 10.34
N THR A 73 -18.91 9.79 9.45
CA THR A 73 -18.86 8.46 8.86
C THR A 73 -17.62 8.28 7.97
N PRO A 74 -17.01 7.09 7.93
CA PRO A 74 -15.88 6.83 7.04
C PRO A 74 -16.24 7.12 5.59
N ARG A 75 -15.31 7.74 4.86
CA ARG A 75 -15.51 8.18 3.47
C ARG A 75 -14.23 8.03 2.66
N ILE A 76 -14.37 7.87 1.35
CA ILE A 76 -13.23 7.83 0.44
C ILE A 76 -12.76 9.26 0.17
N VAL A 77 -11.46 9.50 0.25
CA VAL A 77 -10.80 10.78 -0.01
C VAL A 77 -9.64 10.59 -0.98
N ASP A 78 -9.29 11.64 -1.72
CA ASP A 78 -8.09 11.65 -2.56
C ASP A 78 -6.89 12.09 -1.71
N VAL A 79 -5.87 11.23 -1.61
CA VAL A 79 -4.61 11.51 -0.94
C VAL A 79 -3.56 11.78 -2.00
N ARG A 80 -2.88 12.92 -1.90
CA ARG A 80 -1.85 13.29 -2.87
C ARG A 80 -0.56 12.52 -2.61
N TYR A 81 0.18 12.21 -3.65
CA TYR A 81 1.51 11.59 -3.55
C TYR A 81 2.47 12.08 -4.63
N LYS A 82 3.75 11.82 -4.42
CA LYS A 82 4.83 11.95 -5.41
C LYS A 82 5.63 10.66 -5.47
N LEU A 83 6.41 10.50 -6.53
CA LEU A 83 7.29 9.35 -6.67
C LEU A 83 8.63 9.64 -6.01
N ARG A 84 9.12 8.70 -5.21
CA ARG A 84 10.42 8.75 -4.56
C ARG A 84 11.22 7.51 -4.91
N GLN A 85 12.49 7.69 -5.26
CA GLN A 85 13.44 6.58 -5.33
C GLN A 85 13.99 6.34 -3.93
N VAL A 86 13.88 5.10 -3.46
CA VAL A 86 14.48 4.69 -2.19
C VAL A 86 15.97 4.44 -2.44
N ARG A 87 16.81 4.81 -1.48
CA ARG A 87 18.24 4.47 -1.54
C ARG A 87 18.36 2.95 -1.46
N ASP A 88 19.25 2.38 -2.27
CA ASP A 88 19.58 0.95 -2.25
C ASP A 88 18.46 0.01 -2.71
N VAL A 89 17.30 0.55 -3.11
CA VAL A 89 16.24 -0.23 -3.78
C VAL A 89 15.95 0.39 -5.14
N PRO A 90 16.10 -0.36 -6.23
CA PRO A 90 15.86 0.12 -7.60
C PRO A 90 14.36 0.31 -7.94
N THR A 91 13.51 0.65 -6.97
CA THR A 91 12.07 0.87 -7.12
C THR A 91 11.65 2.29 -6.81
N LEU A 92 10.63 2.75 -7.53
CA LEU A 92 9.88 3.94 -7.15
C LEU A 92 8.83 3.58 -6.10
N GLN A 93 8.73 4.42 -5.08
CA GLN A 93 7.71 4.36 -4.03
C GLN A 93 6.82 5.60 -4.08
N HIS A 94 5.58 5.42 -3.62
CA HIS A 94 4.64 6.50 -3.40
C HIS A 94 4.95 7.18 -2.06
N ASP A 95 5.36 8.45 -2.13
CA ASP A 95 5.58 9.32 -0.98
C ASP A 95 4.32 10.18 -0.78
N LEU A 96 3.54 9.85 0.24
CA LEU A 96 2.19 10.39 0.49
C LEU A 96 2.23 11.73 1.24
N ASP A 97 1.34 12.64 0.87
CA ASP A 97 1.07 13.88 1.60
C ASP A 97 0.12 13.64 2.78
N LEU A 98 0.68 13.14 3.89
CA LEU A 98 -0.09 12.71 5.07
C LEU A 98 -0.34 13.82 6.10
N GLY A 99 0.30 14.98 5.93
CA GLY A 99 0.40 16.01 6.97
C GLY A 99 -0.95 16.54 7.46
N SER A 100 -1.98 16.52 6.60
CA SER A 100 -3.34 16.94 6.95
C SER A 100 -4.14 15.90 7.76
N TRP A 101 -3.63 14.67 7.88
CA TRP A 101 -4.41 13.54 8.42
C TRP A 101 -3.74 12.90 9.63
N VAL A 102 -2.52 12.36 9.48
CA VAL A 102 -1.93 11.41 10.43
C VAL A 102 -0.62 11.92 11.06
N GLY A 103 -0.19 13.14 10.69
CA GLY A 103 1.07 13.72 11.17
C GLY A 103 2.31 13.05 10.58
N SER A 104 3.48 13.32 11.18
CA SER A 104 4.77 12.76 10.74
C SER A 104 5.06 11.41 11.40
N GLY A 105 5.41 10.40 10.60
CA GLY A 105 5.80 9.08 11.11
C GLY A 105 4.62 8.21 11.57
N PRO A 106 3.62 7.94 10.70
CA PRO A 106 2.49 7.11 11.07
C PRO A 106 2.92 5.66 11.32
N ASP A 107 2.26 5.02 12.27
CA ASP A 107 2.30 3.57 12.42
C ASP A 107 1.39 2.91 11.38
N THR A 108 1.68 1.64 11.07
CA THR A 108 0.96 0.91 10.04
C THR A 108 0.46 -0.46 10.51
N ILE A 109 -0.74 -0.84 10.05
CA ILE A 109 -1.33 -2.16 10.26
C ILE A 109 -1.64 -2.77 8.91
N THR A 110 -1.12 -3.95 8.64
CA THR A 110 -1.46 -4.73 7.45
C THR A 110 -2.65 -5.65 7.73
N ILE A 111 -3.65 -5.63 6.84
CA ILE A 111 -4.80 -6.53 6.88
C ILE A 111 -4.86 -7.31 5.55
N GLN A 112 -4.80 -8.63 5.64
CA GLN A 112 -4.86 -9.57 4.51
C GLN A 112 -5.99 -10.60 4.66
N LYS A 113 -6.73 -10.56 5.77
CA LYS A 113 -7.88 -11.44 6.04
C LYS A 113 -9.13 -10.62 6.37
N SER A 114 -10.30 -11.16 6.05
CA SER A 114 -11.60 -10.55 6.37
C SER A 114 -11.95 -10.76 7.85
N GLY A 115 -11.38 -9.95 8.73
CA GLY A 115 -11.48 -10.15 10.19
C GLY A 115 -10.44 -11.16 10.70
N VAL A 116 -10.32 -11.27 12.02
CA VAL A 116 -9.21 -12.02 12.68
C VAL A 116 -9.16 -13.49 12.22
N ASN A 117 -10.34 -14.12 12.16
CA ASN A 117 -10.51 -15.53 11.81
C ASN A 117 -11.14 -15.74 10.42
N GLY A 118 -11.29 -14.69 9.62
CA GLY A 118 -11.94 -14.80 8.32
C GLY A 118 -11.04 -15.31 7.19
N PRO A 119 -11.61 -15.50 5.99
CA PRO A 119 -10.87 -15.94 4.81
C PRO A 119 -9.85 -14.89 4.35
N PRO A 120 -8.81 -15.31 3.61
CA PRO A 120 -7.91 -14.39 2.91
C PRO A 120 -8.65 -13.44 1.97
N LEU A 121 -8.16 -12.20 1.86
CA LEU A 121 -8.73 -11.18 0.96
C LEU A 121 -8.23 -11.31 -0.49
N GLY A 122 -7.16 -12.08 -0.70
CA GLY A 122 -6.42 -12.12 -1.97
C GLY A 122 -5.70 -10.80 -2.32
N ARG A 123 -5.62 -9.87 -1.36
CA ARG A 123 -4.98 -8.56 -1.49
C ARG A 123 -4.57 -8.03 -0.12
N SER A 124 -3.70 -7.03 -0.10
CA SER A 124 -3.30 -6.34 1.12
C SER A 124 -3.96 -4.96 1.21
N ILE A 125 -4.48 -4.64 2.38
CA ILE A 125 -4.89 -3.28 2.74
C ILE A 125 -4.14 -2.85 4.00
N MET A 126 -3.92 -1.56 4.16
CA MET A 126 -3.10 -0.98 5.23
C MET A 126 -3.87 0.13 5.94
N LEU A 127 -3.86 0.15 7.26
CA LEU A 127 -4.22 1.33 8.05
C LEU A 127 -2.96 2.10 8.40
N MET A 128 -2.99 3.41 8.22
CA MET A 128 -2.03 4.36 8.76
C MET A 128 -2.68 5.16 9.88
N TYR A 129 -1.99 5.27 11.00
CA TYR A 129 -2.51 5.95 12.19
C TYR A 129 -1.42 6.62 13.01
N ASN A 130 -1.83 7.54 13.88
CA ASN A 130 -0.93 8.21 14.81
C ASN A 130 -0.78 7.35 16.08
N GLY A 131 0.33 6.63 16.21
CA GLY A 131 0.63 5.85 17.43
C GLY A 131 1.00 6.69 18.65
N ASN A 132 1.31 7.97 18.45
CA ASN A 132 1.70 8.89 19.51
C ASN A 132 0.52 9.73 20.07
N PHE A 133 -0.71 9.39 19.70
CA PHE A 133 -1.90 10.21 19.98
C PHE A 133 -2.13 10.49 21.49
N PHE A 134 -1.69 9.58 22.37
CA PHE A 134 -1.77 9.78 23.83
C PHE A 134 -0.85 10.92 24.32
N ASN A 135 0.27 11.16 23.64
CA ASN A 135 1.29 12.11 24.07
C ASN A 135 1.12 13.48 23.39
N ASP A 136 0.56 13.53 22.18
CA ASP A 136 0.42 14.79 21.42
C ASP A 136 -0.94 15.47 21.58
N GLY A 137 -1.84 14.89 22.38
CA GLY A 137 -3.17 15.45 22.66
C GLY A 137 -4.18 15.28 21.53
N SER A 138 -3.88 14.45 20.53
CA SER A 138 -4.83 14.11 19.46
C SER A 138 -6.14 13.56 20.04
N PRO A 139 -7.30 13.97 19.50
CA PRO A 139 -8.59 13.53 20.02
C PRO A 139 -8.80 12.04 19.75
N LEU A 140 -9.58 11.39 20.62
CA LEU A 140 -10.07 10.04 20.36
C LEU A 140 -10.85 9.99 19.04
N ASN A 141 -10.64 8.93 18.26
CA ASN A 141 -11.30 8.75 16.98
C ASN A 141 -12.75 8.30 17.19
N ARG A 142 -13.66 9.28 17.22
CA ARG A 142 -15.09 9.04 17.48
C ARG A 142 -15.76 8.24 16.37
N SER A 143 -15.26 8.30 15.13
CA SER A 143 -15.79 7.51 14.02
C SER A 143 -15.62 6.02 14.30
N ILE A 144 -14.41 5.62 14.72
CA ILE A 144 -14.12 4.23 15.07
C ILE A 144 -14.85 3.80 16.34
N GLN A 145 -14.91 4.65 17.37
CA GLN A 145 -15.66 4.33 18.59
C GLN A 145 -17.15 4.04 18.31
N ARG A 146 -17.78 4.83 17.42
CA ARG A 146 -19.17 4.59 16.97
C ARG A 146 -19.28 3.29 16.20
N LEU A 147 -18.35 3.03 15.26
CA LEU A 147 -18.35 1.80 14.47
C LEU A 147 -18.20 0.55 15.35
N ALA A 148 -17.34 0.61 16.37
CA ALA A 148 -17.02 -0.53 17.23
C ALA A 148 -17.96 -0.67 18.44
N GLY A 149 -18.98 0.18 18.59
CA GLY A 149 -19.91 0.11 19.72
C GLY A 149 -19.26 0.40 21.08
N GLY A 150 -18.20 1.20 21.10
CA GLY A 150 -17.54 1.69 22.33
C GLY A 150 -16.58 0.71 23.03
N ARG A 151 -16.48 -0.55 22.59
CA ARG A 151 -15.52 -1.55 23.13
C ARG A 151 -14.43 -1.85 22.10
N CYS A 152 -13.53 -0.91 21.87
CA CYS A 152 -12.37 -1.10 21.01
C CYS A 152 -11.11 -0.53 21.63
N HIS A 153 -9.96 -0.89 21.06
CA HIS A 153 -8.71 -0.16 21.30
C HIS A 153 -8.96 1.36 21.20
N PRO A 154 -8.43 2.19 22.13
CA PRO A 154 -8.57 3.63 22.03
C PRO A 154 -7.76 4.10 20.82
N TRP A 155 -8.45 4.35 19.72
CA TRP A 155 -7.86 4.97 18.54
C TRP A 155 -7.89 6.49 18.69
N GLY A 156 -6.85 7.18 18.23
CA GLY A 156 -6.78 8.65 18.26
C GLY A 156 -6.28 9.24 16.94
N GLY A 157 -6.64 10.49 16.71
CA GLY A 157 -6.35 11.20 15.46
C GLY A 157 -7.14 10.64 14.28
N HIS A 158 -6.97 11.26 13.11
CA HIS A 158 -7.53 10.71 11.88
C HIS A 158 -6.72 9.48 11.46
N MET A 159 -7.39 8.53 10.81
CA MET A 159 -6.73 7.36 10.23
C MET A 159 -7.04 7.24 8.75
N LEU A 160 -6.08 6.75 7.99
CA LEU A 160 -6.23 6.49 6.56
C LEU A 160 -6.07 5.00 6.28
N GLY A 161 -7.00 4.43 5.52
CA GLY A 161 -6.90 3.08 4.98
C GLY A 161 -6.56 3.11 3.50
N PHE A 162 -5.56 2.34 3.08
CA PHE A 162 -5.13 2.22 1.69
C PHE A 162 -5.21 0.77 1.22
N ARG A 163 -5.42 0.58 -0.08
CA ARG A 163 -5.01 -0.65 -0.75
C ARG A 163 -3.54 -0.50 -1.15
N TYR A 164 -2.75 -1.55 -0.95
CA TYR A 164 -1.33 -1.50 -1.31
C TYR A 164 -0.84 -2.86 -1.81
N THR A 165 0.27 -2.85 -2.55
CA THR A 165 0.91 -4.07 -3.04
C THR A 165 1.97 -4.57 -2.05
N ASP A 166 1.90 -5.85 -1.68
CA ASP A 166 2.93 -6.51 -0.85
C ASP A 166 4.05 -7.09 -1.73
N PRO A 167 5.32 -7.13 -1.27
CA PRO A 167 5.83 -6.67 0.03
C PRO A 167 6.01 -5.14 0.14
N SER A 168 5.34 -4.50 1.11
CA SER A 168 5.47 -3.04 1.35
C SER A 168 6.88 -2.62 1.72
N ALA A 169 7.67 -3.50 2.34
CA ALA A 169 9.06 -3.26 2.69
C ALA A 169 9.93 -2.94 1.46
N ILE A 170 9.50 -3.39 0.29
CA ILE A 170 10.20 -3.18 -0.98
C ILE A 170 9.40 -2.17 -1.83
N ILE A 171 8.07 -2.26 -1.83
CA ILE A 171 7.21 -1.58 -2.80
C ILE A 171 6.04 -0.91 -2.07
N ALA A 172 6.28 0.29 -1.54
CA ALA A 172 5.20 1.16 -1.10
C ALA A 172 4.46 1.74 -2.32
N ARG A 173 3.64 0.90 -2.97
CA ARG A 173 2.75 1.25 -4.09
C ARG A 173 1.30 1.15 -3.62
N TYR A 174 0.59 2.27 -3.65
CA TYR A 174 -0.81 2.35 -3.28
C TYR A 174 -1.70 2.27 -4.51
N GLU A 175 -2.90 1.77 -4.30
CA GLU A 175 -3.95 1.67 -5.30
C GLU A 175 -5.25 2.25 -4.73
N ASP A 176 -6.15 2.64 -5.63
CA ASP A 176 -7.44 3.18 -5.23
C ASP A 176 -8.22 2.16 -4.39
N VAL A 177 -8.56 2.59 -3.17
CA VAL A 177 -9.52 1.91 -2.30
C VAL A 177 -10.88 1.81 -3.00
N LYS A 178 -11.49 0.63 -2.93
CA LYS A 178 -12.84 0.37 -3.40
C LYS A 178 -13.81 0.23 -2.22
N THR A 179 -15.10 0.31 -2.49
CA THR A 179 -16.16 0.22 -1.46
C THR A 179 -16.06 -1.06 -0.64
N GLU A 180 -15.69 -2.19 -1.24
CA GLU A 180 -15.50 -3.44 -0.50
C GLU A 180 -14.35 -3.38 0.51
N ASP A 181 -13.30 -2.59 0.26
CA ASP A 181 -12.19 -2.42 1.21
C ASP A 181 -12.64 -1.62 2.44
N VAL A 182 -13.50 -0.61 2.23
CA VAL A 182 -14.09 0.17 3.32
C VAL A 182 -14.82 -0.74 4.31
N GLU A 183 -15.58 -1.71 3.80
CA GLU A 183 -16.29 -2.68 4.65
C GLU A 183 -15.34 -3.65 5.37
N VAL A 184 -14.21 -4.01 4.76
CA VAL A 184 -13.16 -4.79 5.46
C VAL A 184 -12.60 -4.02 6.64
N PHE A 185 -12.25 -2.74 6.46
CA PHE A 185 -11.77 -1.90 7.57
C PHE A 185 -12.83 -1.71 8.66
N LYS A 186 -14.08 -1.44 8.29
CA LYS A 186 -15.17 -1.34 9.27
C LYS A 186 -15.35 -2.65 10.05
N LYS A 187 -15.28 -3.80 9.37
CA LYS A 187 -15.35 -5.11 10.02
C LYS A 187 -14.20 -5.29 11.01
N TYR A 188 -12.97 -4.95 10.63
CA TYR A 188 -11.81 -4.99 11.53
C TYR A 188 -12.06 -4.22 12.84
N PHE A 189 -12.59 -3.00 12.75
CA PHE A 189 -12.89 -2.20 13.93
C PHE A 189 -14.06 -2.76 14.76
N ARG A 190 -15.13 -3.27 14.11
CA ARG A 190 -16.24 -3.93 14.81
C ARG A 190 -15.80 -5.17 15.59
N GLU A 191 -14.75 -5.86 15.15
CA GLU A 191 -14.17 -7.02 15.82
C GLU A 191 -13.14 -6.65 16.91
N GLY A 192 -13.08 -5.37 17.30
CA GLY A 192 -12.25 -4.89 18.41
C GLY A 192 -10.96 -4.20 17.99
N GLY A 193 -10.53 -4.36 16.73
CA GLY A 193 -9.41 -3.65 16.10
C GLY A 193 -8.21 -3.41 17.02
N THR A 194 -7.37 -4.43 17.23
CA THR A 194 -6.36 -4.47 18.30
C THR A 194 -5.09 -3.66 18.04
N GLY A 195 -4.95 -3.08 16.85
CA GLY A 195 -3.71 -2.48 16.36
C GLY A 195 -2.65 -3.47 15.93
N GLN A 196 -2.99 -4.76 15.90
CA GLN A 196 -2.14 -5.79 15.33
C GLN A 196 -2.50 -6.05 13.86
N SER A 197 -1.46 -6.34 13.07
CA SER A 197 -1.62 -6.79 11.69
C SER A 197 -2.29 -8.17 11.64
N ILE A 198 -3.23 -8.35 10.71
CA ILE A 198 -3.87 -9.64 10.44
C ILE A 198 -3.36 -10.12 9.08
N ARG A 199 -2.19 -10.78 9.10
CA ARG A 199 -1.51 -11.25 7.90
C ARG A 199 -1.95 -12.65 7.52
N GLU A 200 -1.90 -12.93 6.22
CA GLU A 200 -1.90 -14.29 5.74
C GLU A 200 -0.48 -14.83 5.93
N TYR A 201 -0.32 -15.88 6.73
CA TYR A 201 0.92 -16.64 6.71
C TYR A 201 0.96 -17.36 5.36
N PHE A 202 1.73 -16.82 4.40
CA PHE A 202 2.12 -17.60 3.25
C PHE A 202 2.84 -18.85 3.77
N ARG A 203 2.17 -20.01 3.72
CA ARG A 203 2.91 -21.24 3.45
C ARG A 203 3.56 -20.96 2.11
N LEU A 204 4.88 -20.72 2.12
CA LEU A 204 5.71 -20.75 0.92
C LEU A 204 5.35 -22.03 0.20
N SER A 205 4.46 -21.92 -0.78
CA SER A 205 3.98 -23.06 -1.53
C SER A 205 5.16 -23.45 -2.39
N ARG A 206 5.72 -24.61 -2.07
CA ARG A 206 6.73 -25.31 -2.84
C ARG A 206 6.31 -25.37 -4.31
N CYS A 207 6.81 -24.43 -5.11
CA CYS A 207 6.96 -24.52 -6.56
C CYS A 207 8.30 -23.81 -6.81
N SER A 208 9.40 -24.45 -7.19
CA SER A 208 9.59 -25.63 -8.03
C SER A 208 11.04 -26.11 -7.87
N PHE A 209 11.24 -27.34 -7.40
CA PHE A 209 12.46 -28.09 -7.71
C PHE A 209 12.07 -29.06 -8.82
N VAL A 210 12.34 -28.66 -10.06
CA VAL A 210 12.37 -29.60 -11.19
C VAL A 210 13.57 -30.50 -10.91
N ALA A 211 13.33 -31.70 -10.39
CA ALA A 211 14.34 -32.74 -10.34
C ALA A 211 14.72 -33.03 -11.80
N ARG A 212 15.97 -32.70 -12.15
CA ARG A 212 16.61 -33.13 -13.38
C ARG A 212 16.53 -34.65 -13.46
N ALA A 213 16.04 -35.14 -14.59
CA ALA A 213 16.26 -36.51 -15.00
C ALA A 213 17.76 -36.75 -15.17
N GLU A 214 18.31 -37.69 -14.42
CA GLU A 214 19.57 -38.34 -14.78
C GLU A 214 19.25 -39.73 -15.33
N VAL A 215 19.76 -39.95 -16.54
CA VAL A 215 19.68 -41.15 -17.35
C VAL A 215 20.59 -42.21 -16.74
N PRO A 216 20.16 -43.48 -16.54
CA PRO A 216 21.08 -44.53 -16.18
C PRO A 216 21.78 -45.09 -17.43
N GLN A 217 23.11 -45.19 -17.35
CA GLN A 217 23.89 -46.19 -18.09
C GLN A 217 23.98 -47.47 -17.27
#